data_AF-A0A0Q5C9V3-F1
#
_entry.id   AF-A0A0Q5C9V3-F1
#
_cell.length_a   1.000
_cell.length_b   1.000
_cell.length_c   1.000
_cell.angle_alpha   90.00
_cell.angle_beta   90.00
_cell.angle_gamma   90.00
#
_symmetry.space_group_name_H-M   'P 1'
#
loop_
_entity.id
_entity.type
_entity.pdbx_description
1 polymer ?
#
loop_
_entity_poly.entity_id
_entity_poly.type
_entity_poly.pdbx_seq_one_letter_code
_entity_poly.pdbx_strand_id
1 'polypeptide(L)'
;MAPTPSRLVARLRQPSRLPLLQVVKTSLAVVVSWILCFVILDQALPIFGAIAALLVVQPSINQSFGRGLERSAGVVMGVALAYGVGALFGHDQTWIVLVAVILALLLAWVVRLTPTSSTQVPISAMLVLSVGVVTPGYAFDRIIETVIGAVIALLVNALIVPPVLLGPAHLALGRLARDLGAALDSLASALETPTSRIDLDAALTRARALRDLQARAAAGVTTGEESLTLNPRAKRQRRILEADRALLGTLSNLVHRVVAMTRSLRDNYDPDLVDDDVVAGIADELRRAAHDVRLLVHDREENAASGSGGTAPESELPALTAPLRVLAPDPEHWILIGSLLEDLRRVREELVGEK
;
A
#
# COMPACT_ATOMS: atom_id res chain seq x y z
N MET A 1 -17.20 35.27 3.15
CA MET A 1 -16.75 34.25 4.13
C MET A 1 -17.62 33.02 3.92
N ALA A 2 -17.16 32.05 3.12
CA ALA A 2 -17.96 30.86 2.81
C ALA A 2 -18.07 29.96 4.06
N PRO A 3 -19.24 29.39 4.36
CA PRO A 3 -19.43 28.56 5.54
C PRO A 3 -18.56 27.30 5.42
N THR A 4 -17.63 27.12 6.35
CA THR A 4 -16.84 25.89 6.46
C THR A 4 -17.79 24.72 6.72
N PRO A 5 -17.79 23.65 5.90
CA PRO A 5 -18.63 22.49 6.15
C PRO A 5 -18.32 21.93 7.53
N SER A 6 -19.37 21.60 8.30
CA SER A 6 -19.22 21.04 9.63
C SER A 6 -18.32 19.81 9.60
N ARG A 7 -17.46 19.64 10.61
CA ARG A 7 -16.48 18.52 10.72
C ARG A 7 -17.13 17.13 10.55
N LEU A 8 -18.44 17.03 10.80
CA LEU A 8 -19.26 15.83 10.54
C LEU A 8 -19.41 15.53 9.04
N VAL A 9 -19.69 16.53 8.20
CA VAL A 9 -19.82 16.36 6.74
C VAL A 9 -18.48 16.02 6.10
N ALA A 10 -17.37 16.56 6.65
CA ALA A 10 -16.03 16.23 6.19
C ALA A 10 -15.67 14.74 6.39
N ARG A 11 -16.23 14.07 7.41
CA ARG A 11 -16.04 12.62 7.62
C ARG A 11 -16.80 11.75 6.61
N LEU A 12 -17.88 12.27 6.03
CA LEU A 12 -18.67 11.56 5.02
C LEU A 12 -18.12 11.75 3.59
N ARG A 13 -17.21 12.70 3.38
CA ARG A 13 -16.59 12.98 2.09
C ARG A 13 -15.19 12.40 2.05
N GLN A 14 -14.93 11.52 1.09
CA GLN A 14 -13.55 11.13 0.79
C GLN A 14 -12.79 12.30 0.15
N PRO A 15 -11.50 12.47 0.47
CA PRO A 15 -10.69 13.55 -0.08
C PRO A 15 -10.41 13.41 -1.58
N SER A 16 -10.59 12.21 -2.15
CA SER A 16 -10.46 11.94 -3.59
C SER A 16 -11.72 11.25 -4.12
N ARG A 17 -12.02 11.50 -5.41
CA ARG A 17 -13.11 10.82 -6.11
C ARG A 17 -12.69 9.38 -6.42
N LEU A 18 -13.64 8.45 -6.34
CA LEU A 18 -13.45 7.11 -6.90
C LEU A 18 -13.11 7.23 -8.40
N PRO A 19 -12.16 6.44 -8.91
CA PRO A 19 -11.87 6.41 -10.34
C PRO A 19 -13.14 6.12 -11.13
N LEU A 20 -13.41 6.87 -12.20
CA LEU A 20 -14.61 6.67 -13.04
C LEU A 20 -14.71 5.22 -13.54
N LEU A 21 -13.56 4.61 -13.86
CA LEU A 21 -13.48 3.20 -14.26
C LEU A 21 -14.02 2.26 -13.17
N GLN A 22 -13.75 2.53 -11.90
CA GLN A 22 -14.28 1.72 -10.80
C GLN A 22 -15.80 1.79 -10.74
N VAL A 23 -16.36 3.00 -10.90
CA VAL A 23 -17.82 3.21 -10.95
C VAL A 23 -18.43 2.41 -12.10
N VAL A 24 -17.86 2.51 -13.30
CA VAL A 24 -18.33 1.78 -14.49
C VAL A 24 -18.28 0.27 -14.29
N LYS A 25 -17.17 -0.26 -13.75
CA LYS A 25 -17.02 -1.70 -13.43
C LYS A 25 -18.09 -2.18 -12.47
N THR A 26 -18.25 -1.46 -11.37
CA THR A 26 -19.23 -1.81 -10.34
C THR A 26 -20.65 -1.76 -10.89
N SER A 27 -21.01 -0.70 -11.61
CA SER A 27 -22.32 -0.58 -12.26
C SER A 27 -22.57 -1.71 -13.26
N LEU A 28 -21.60 -2.04 -14.11
CA LEU A 28 -21.74 -3.14 -15.07
C LEU A 28 -21.92 -4.49 -14.36
N ALA A 29 -21.10 -4.79 -13.34
CA ALA A 29 -21.21 -6.04 -12.60
C ALA A 29 -22.56 -6.19 -11.91
N VAL A 30 -23.09 -5.11 -11.34
CA VAL A 30 -24.42 -5.09 -10.71
C VAL A 30 -25.52 -5.37 -11.73
N VAL A 31 -25.51 -4.67 -12.88
CA VAL A 31 -26.53 -4.84 -13.93
C VAL A 31 -26.47 -6.26 -14.52
N VAL A 32 -25.28 -6.75 -14.86
CA VAL A 32 -25.10 -8.09 -15.41
C VAL A 32 -25.52 -9.16 -14.40
N SER A 33 -25.14 -9.01 -13.13
CA SER A 33 -25.54 -9.97 -12.09
C SER A 33 -27.06 -9.98 -11.89
N TRP A 34 -27.72 -8.81 -11.91
CA TRP A 34 -29.16 -8.73 -11.80
C TRP A 34 -29.85 -9.49 -12.94
N ILE A 35 -29.48 -9.17 -14.19
CA ILE A 35 -30.08 -9.79 -15.38
C ILE A 35 -29.84 -11.31 -15.37
N LEU A 36 -28.63 -11.75 -15.03
CA LEU A 36 -28.29 -13.16 -15.05
C LEU A 36 -29.04 -13.95 -13.96
N CYS A 37 -29.11 -13.42 -12.74
CA CYS A 37 -29.91 -14.05 -11.69
C CYS A 37 -31.41 -14.07 -12.04
N PHE A 38 -31.94 -13.00 -12.64
CA PHE A 38 -33.33 -12.94 -13.10
C PHE A 38 -33.63 -14.04 -14.12
N VAL A 39 -32.77 -14.21 -15.13
CA VAL A 39 -32.97 -15.20 -16.21
C VAL A 39 -32.73 -16.63 -15.75
N ILE A 40 -31.71 -16.88 -14.91
CA ILE A 40 -31.33 -18.24 -14.50
C ILE A 40 -32.23 -18.77 -13.38
N LEU A 41 -32.59 -17.92 -12.41
CA LEU A 41 -33.31 -18.35 -11.20
C LEU A 41 -34.81 -18.08 -11.25
N ASP A 42 -35.30 -17.44 -12.32
CA ASP A 42 -36.71 -17.02 -12.47
C ASP A 42 -37.22 -16.19 -11.27
N GLN A 43 -36.29 -15.48 -10.60
CA GLN A 43 -36.57 -14.65 -9.43
C GLN A 43 -37.04 -13.27 -9.88
N ALA A 44 -38.20 -12.83 -9.39
CA ALA A 44 -38.74 -11.50 -9.74
C ALA A 44 -37.80 -10.35 -9.30
N LEU A 45 -37.05 -10.53 -8.21
CA LEU A 45 -36.23 -9.49 -7.57
C LEU A 45 -34.89 -10.07 -7.05
N PRO A 46 -33.88 -10.31 -7.93
CA PRO A 46 -32.59 -10.91 -7.56
C PRO A 46 -31.63 -9.91 -6.89
N ILE A 47 -32.06 -9.39 -5.74
CA ILE A 47 -31.39 -8.30 -5.04
C ILE A 47 -30.04 -8.76 -4.46
N PHE A 48 -29.90 -10.02 -4.04
CA PHE A 48 -28.67 -10.49 -3.40
C PHE A 48 -27.53 -10.65 -4.39
N GLY A 49 -27.82 -11.05 -5.63
CA GLY A 49 -26.84 -11.07 -6.72
C GLY A 49 -26.27 -9.68 -7.00
N ALA A 50 -27.15 -8.69 -7.14
CA ALA A 50 -26.74 -7.30 -7.33
C ALA A 50 -25.94 -6.73 -6.16
N ILE A 51 -26.37 -6.95 -4.91
CA ILE A 51 -25.61 -6.49 -3.72
C ILE A 51 -24.27 -7.23 -3.63
N ALA A 52 -24.21 -8.52 -3.94
CA ALA A 52 -22.96 -9.27 -3.96
C ALA A 52 -22.00 -8.70 -5.00
N ALA A 53 -22.45 -8.46 -6.24
CA ALA A 53 -21.62 -7.85 -7.26
C ALA A 53 -21.12 -6.45 -6.84
N LEU A 54 -22.00 -5.62 -6.28
CA LEU A 54 -21.68 -4.27 -5.78
C LEU A 54 -20.53 -4.28 -4.75
N LEU A 55 -20.58 -5.23 -3.80
CA LEU A 55 -19.63 -5.28 -2.68
C LEU A 55 -18.34 -6.05 -3.02
N VAL A 56 -18.40 -6.96 -4.00
CA VAL A 56 -17.26 -7.80 -4.40
C VAL A 56 -16.37 -7.12 -5.44
N VAL A 57 -16.87 -6.17 -6.24
CA VAL A 57 -16.02 -5.40 -7.16
C VAL A 57 -15.06 -4.50 -6.38
N GLN A 58 -13.76 -4.77 -6.51
CA GLN A 58 -12.65 -4.08 -5.85
C GLN A 58 -11.63 -3.59 -6.90
N PRO A 59 -10.67 -2.72 -6.55
CA PRO A 59 -9.68 -2.22 -7.50
C PRO A 59 -8.83 -3.31 -8.18
N SER A 60 -8.51 -4.40 -7.48
CA SER A 60 -7.77 -5.56 -8.01
C SER A 60 -8.58 -6.85 -7.97
N ILE A 61 -8.23 -7.79 -8.86
CA ILE A 61 -8.89 -9.09 -8.98
C ILE A 61 -8.69 -9.92 -7.70
N ASN A 62 -7.49 -9.91 -7.13
CA ASN A 62 -7.20 -10.61 -5.88
C ASN A 62 -8.05 -10.10 -4.71
N GLN A 63 -8.20 -8.77 -4.59
CA GLN A 63 -9.07 -8.18 -3.58
C GLN A 63 -10.54 -8.54 -3.82
N SER A 64 -11.00 -8.51 -5.08
CA SER A 64 -12.35 -8.99 -5.42
C SER A 64 -12.54 -10.46 -5.07
N PHE A 65 -11.54 -11.30 -5.30
CA PHE A 65 -11.61 -12.73 -4.99
C PHE A 65 -11.75 -12.98 -3.49
N GLY A 66 -10.89 -12.33 -2.68
CA GLY A 66 -10.99 -12.38 -1.22
C GLY A 66 -12.36 -11.91 -0.73
N ARG A 67 -12.86 -10.76 -1.20
CA ARG A 67 -14.19 -10.25 -0.84
C ARG A 67 -15.33 -11.18 -1.25
N GLY A 68 -15.22 -11.79 -2.43
CA GLY A 68 -16.18 -12.77 -2.94
C GLY A 68 -16.25 -14.00 -2.04
N LEU A 69 -15.10 -14.53 -1.64
CA LEU A 69 -15.00 -15.68 -0.74
C LEU A 69 -15.54 -15.34 0.66
N GLU A 70 -15.12 -14.22 1.24
CA GLU A 70 -15.59 -13.74 2.56
C GLU A 70 -17.11 -13.59 2.58
N ARG A 71 -17.69 -12.97 1.54
CA ARG A 71 -19.13 -12.76 1.45
C ARG A 71 -19.89 -14.06 1.26
N SER A 72 -19.42 -14.93 0.36
CA SER A 72 -20.05 -16.24 0.09
C SER A 72 -20.00 -17.14 1.32
N ALA A 73 -18.85 -17.21 1.99
CA ALA A 73 -18.70 -17.96 3.24
C ALA A 73 -19.62 -17.41 4.33
N GLY A 74 -19.71 -16.08 4.49
CA GLY A 74 -20.61 -15.43 5.44
C GLY A 74 -22.09 -15.79 5.19
N VAL A 75 -22.52 -15.81 3.92
CA VAL A 75 -23.88 -16.21 3.55
C VAL A 75 -24.14 -17.67 3.90
N VAL A 76 -23.25 -18.58 3.48
CA VAL A 76 -23.38 -20.02 3.73
C VAL A 76 -23.39 -20.34 5.22
N MET A 77 -22.48 -19.76 6.01
CA MET A 77 -22.44 -19.95 7.46
C MET A 77 -23.72 -19.46 8.14
N GLY A 78 -24.23 -18.29 7.75
CA GLY A 78 -25.48 -17.78 8.33
C GLY A 78 -26.71 -18.61 7.91
N VAL A 79 -26.75 -19.12 6.68
CA VAL A 79 -27.79 -20.06 6.24
C VAL A 79 -27.73 -21.36 7.05
N ALA A 80 -26.54 -21.96 7.19
CA ALA A 80 -26.34 -23.18 7.96
C ALA A 80 -26.75 -23.00 9.43
N LEU A 81 -26.38 -21.86 10.03
CA LEU A 81 -26.78 -21.52 11.38
C LEU A 81 -28.30 -21.35 11.51
N ALA A 82 -28.95 -20.66 10.56
CA ALA A 82 -30.40 -20.52 10.55
C ALA A 82 -31.11 -21.87 10.52
N TYR A 83 -30.67 -22.79 9.65
CA TYR A 83 -31.22 -24.15 9.63
C TYR A 83 -31.02 -24.88 10.95
N GLY A 84 -29.83 -24.80 11.55
CA GLY A 84 -29.56 -25.42 12.84
C GLY A 84 -30.44 -24.87 13.97
N VAL A 85 -30.58 -23.54 14.04
CA VAL A 85 -31.43 -22.88 15.04
C VAL A 85 -32.91 -23.19 14.81
N GLY A 86 -33.40 -23.11 13.57
CA GLY A 86 -34.78 -23.42 13.23
C GLY A 86 -35.14 -24.90 13.50
N ALA A 87 -34.20 -25.82 13.29
CA ALA A 87 -34.41 -27.24 13.61
C ALA A 87 -34.48 -27.51 15.13
N LEU A 88 -33.73 -26.76 15.94
CA LEU A 88 -33.68 -26.94 17.40
C LEU A 88 -34.85 -26.26 18.13
N PHE A 89 -35.26 -25.07 17.68
CA PHE A 89 -36.19 -24.20 18.39
C PHE A 89 -37.53 -24.00 17.67
N GLY A 90 -37.68 -24.50 16.45
CA GLY A 90 -38.85 -24.27 15.60
C GLY A 90 -38.80 -22.93 14.84
N HIS A 91 -39.90 -22.59 14.17
CA HIS A 91 -40.00 -21.37 13.35
C HIS A 91 -41.09 -20.39 13.84
N ASP A 92 -41.83 -20.75 14.87
CA ASP A 92 -43.09 -20.07 15.23
C ASP A 92 -42.89 -18.85 16.14
N GLN A 93 -41.69 -18.65 16.67
CA GLN A 93 -41.43 -17.65 17.73
C GLN A 93 -40.41 -16.61 17.28
N THR A 94 -40.77 -15.32 17.34
CA THR A 94 -39.94 -14.20 16.85
C THR A 94 -38.59 -14.07 17.57
N TRP A 95 -38.49 -14.49 18.84
CA TRP A 95 -37.24 -14.41 19.60
C TRP A 95 -36.14 -15.33 19.06
N ILE A 96 -36.50 -16.35 18.28
CA ILE A 96 -35.55 -17.29 17.66
C ILE A 96 -34.59 -16.54 16.73
N VAL A 97 -35.09 -15.52 16.03
CA VAL A 97 -34.27 -14.64 15.19
C VAL A 97 -33.22 -13.90 16.01
N LEU A 98 -33.58 -13.39 17.19
CA LEU A 98 -32.64 -12.68 18.08
C LEU A 98 -31.55 -13.63 18.60
N VAL A 99 -31.94 -14.86 18.97
CA VAL A 99 -31.00 -15.90 19.39
C VAL A 99 -30.07 -16.28 18.25
N ALA A 100 -30.58 -16.45 17.02
CA ALA A 100 -29.75 -16.73 15.85
C ALA A 100 -28.73 -15.61 15.58
N VAL A 101 -29.11 -14.34 15.74
CA VAL A 101 -28.19 -13.20 15.60
C VAL A 101 -27.09 -13.24 16.67
N ILE A 102 -27.43 -13.50 17.93
CA ILE A 102 -26.43 -13.62 19.01
C ILE A 102 -25.48 -14.78 18.72
N LEU A 103 -26.02 -15.95 18.36
CA LEU A 103 -25.21 -17.13 18.02
C LEU A 103 -24.32 -16.88 16.80
N ALA A 104 -24.82 -16.16 15.79
CA ALA A 104 -24.05 -15.78 14.60
C ALA A 104 -22.86 -14.88 14.95
N LEU A 105 -23.07 -13.89 15.82
CA LEU A 105 -22.02 -12.99 16.27
C LEU A 105 -20.99 -13.73 17.14
N LEU A 106 -21.44 -14.60 18.04
CA LEU A 106 -20.56 -15.44 18.85
C LEU A 106 -19.75 -16.39 17.96
N LEU A 107 -20.38 -17.04 16.98
CA LEU A 107 -19.71 -17.90 16.02
C LEU A 107 -18.65 -17.12 15.23
N ALA A 108 -19.00 -15.95 14.72
CA ALA A 108 -18.06 -15.09 13.99
C ALA A 108 -16.86 -14.68 14.83
N TRP A 109 -17.10 -14.39 16.12
CA TRP A 109 -16.05 -14.05 17.08
C TRP A 109 -15.15 -15.25 17.40
N VAL A 110 -15.72 -16.42 17.71
CA VAL A 110 -14.98 -17.65 18.02
C VAL A 110 -14.10 -18.08 16.84
N VAL A 111 -14.64 -18.04 15.62
CA VAL A 111 -13.92 -18.45 14.39
C VAL A 111 -13.02 -17.33 13.85
N ARG A 112 -13.04 -16.14 14.46
CA ARG A 112 -12.25 -14.96 14.06
C ARG A 112 -12.46 -14.58 12.59
N LEU A 113 -13.73 -14.52 12.18
CA LEU A 113 -14.12 -14.16 10.81
C LEU A 113 -13.68 -12.73 10.46
N THR A 114 -13.46 -12.48 9.17
CA THR A 114 -13.18 -11.13 8.67
C THR A 114 -14.34 -10.18 8.98
N PRO A 115 -14.13 -8.85 9.04
CA PRO A 115 -15.21 -7.91 9.30
C PRO A 115 -16.41 -8.05 8.35
N THR A 116 -16.16 -8.40 7.08
CA THR A 116 -17.22 -8.62 6.09
C THR A 116 -17.99 -9.91 6.38
N SER A 117 -17.32 -11.04 6.61
CA SER A 117 -18.01 -12.29 6.95
C SER A 117 -18.74 -12.15 8.29
N SER A 118 -18.12 -11.54 9.31
CA SER A 118 -18.69 -11.37 10.65
C SER A 118 -20.00 -10.58 10.66
N THR A 119 -20.17 -9.61 9.75
CA THR A 119 -21.41 -8.85 9.61
C THR A 119 -22.43 -9.59 8.73
N GLN A 120 -21.96 -10.37 7.75
CA GLN A 120 -22.83 -11.09 6.82
C GLN A 120 -23.52 -12.32 7.44
N VAL A 121 -22.86 -13.06 8.33
CA VAL A 121 -23.44 -14.25 9.01
C VAL A 121 -24.76 -13.93 9.73
N PRO A 122 -24.84 -12.95 10.65
CA PRO A 122 -26.09 -12.64 11.34
C PRO A 122 -27.17 -12.10 10.40
N ILE A 123 -26.80 -11.28 9.40
CA ILE A 123 -27.75 -10.78 8.38
C ILE A 123 -28.35 -11.95 7.60
N SER A 124 -27.53 -12.94 7.24
CA SER A 124 -27.95 -14.13 6.52
C SER A 124 -28.85 -15.02 7.38
N ALA A 125 -28.46 -15.29 8.62
CA ALA A 125 -29.26 -16.09 9.53
C ALA A 125 -30.65 -15.46 9.78
N MET A 126 -30.67 -14.15 10.05
CA MET A 126 -31.91 -13.39 10.29
C MET A 126 -32.85 -13.46 9.10
N LEU A 127 -32.36 -13.19 7.89
CA LEU A 127 -33.19 -13.17 6.69
C LEU A 127 -33.71 -14.56 6.32
N VAL A 128 -32.92 -15.62 6.51
CA VAL A 128 -33.38 -16.98 6.27
C VAL A 128 -34.49 -17.38 7.24
N LEU A 129 -34.35 -17.08 8.54
CA LEU A 129 -35.39 -17.38 9.54
C LEU A 129 -36.65 -16.52 9.37
N SER A 130 -36.52 -15.30 8.84
CA SER A 130 -37.66 -14.38 8.69
C SER A 130 -38.40 -14.57 7.36
N VAL A 131 -37.68 -14.79 6.27
CA VAL A 131 -38.24 -14.86 4.91
C VAL A 131 -38.38 -16.31 4.44
N GLY A 132 -37.48 -17.20 4.85
CA GLY A 132 -37.52 -18.61 4.44
C GLY A 132 -38.74 -19.38 4.93
N VAL A 133 -39.45 -18.87 5.95
CA VAL A 133 -40.73 -19.42 6.42
C VAL A 133 -41.85 -19.21 5.40
N VAL A 134 -41.85 -18.06 4.70
CA VAL A 134 -42.89 -17.70 3.72
C VAL A 134 -42.51 -18.03 2.28
N THR A 135 -41.22 -18.15 1.99
CA THR A 135 -40.68 -18.41 0.64
C THR A 135 -39.86 -19.71 0.64
N PRO A 136 -40.44 -20.84 0.19
CA PRO A 136 -39.70 -22.08 0.01
C PRO A 136 -38.49 -21.89 -0.90
N GLY A 137 -37.37 -22.54 -0.58
CA GLY A 137 -36.14 -22.44 -1.40
C GLY A 137 -35.30 -21.17 -1.18
N TYR A 138 -35.82 -20.17 -0.45
CA TYR A 138 -35.16 -18.87 -0.24
C TYR A 138 -33.69 -18.97 0.21
N ALA A 139 -33.39 -19.88 1.13
CA ALA A 139 -32.04 -20.05 1.66
C ALA A 139 -31.04 -20.52 0.59
N PHE A 140 -31.49 -21.40 -0.31
CA PHE A 140 -30.69 -21.92 -1.41
C PHE A 140 -30.50 -20.85 -2.50
N ASP A 141 -31.58 -20.16 -2.87
CA ASP A 141 -31.53 -19.06 -3.84
C ASP A 141 -30.58 -17.97 -3.39
N ARG A 142 -30.60 -17.62 -2.10
CA ARG A 142 -29.68 -16.65 -1.50
C ARG A 142 -28.21 -17.04 -1.66
N ILE A 143 -27.87 -18.32 -1.50
CA ILE A 143 -26.50 -18.82 -1.70
C ILE A 143 -26.14 -18.67 -3.18
N ILE A 144 -26.99 -19.15 -4.09
CA ILE A 144 -26.71 -19.12 -5.53
C ILE A 144 -26.58 -17.69 -6.03
N GLU A 145 -27.52 -16.81 -5.70
CA GLU A 145 -27.46 -15.39 -6.07
C GLU A 145 -26.16 -14.74 -5.61
N THR A 146 -25.75 -14.99 -4.36
CA THR A 146 -24.51 -14.43 -3.82
C THR A 146 -23.29 -14.92 -4.61
N VAL A 147 -23.26 -16.22 -4.94
CA VAL A 147 -22.17 -16.83 -5.71
C VAL A 147 -22.15 -16.27 -7.14
N ILE A 148 -23.30 -16.17 -7.81
CA ILE A 148 -23.39 -15.57 -9.16
C ILE A 148 -22.87 -14.14 -9.13
N GLY A 149 -23.33 -13.31 -8.18
CA GLY A 149 -22.86 -11.93 -8.06
C GLY A 149 -21.35 -11.82 -7.82
N ALA A 150 -20.79 -12.70 -6.99
CA ALA A 150 -19.34 -12.76 -6.77
C ALA A 150 -18.58 -13.17 -8.03
N VAL A 151 -19.07 -14.18 -8.77
CA VAL A 151 -18.47 -14.63 -10.05
C VAL A 151 -18.53 -13.53 -11.10
N ILE A 152 -19.68 -12.86 -11.26
CA ILE A 152 -19.82 -11.75 -12.21
C ILE A 152 -18.91 -10.58 -11.85
N ALA A 153 -18.80 -10.23 -10.56
CA ALA A 153 -17.84 -9.21 -10.11
C ALA A 153 -16.40 -9.56 -10.52
N LEU A 154 -15.99 -10.82 -10.34
CA LEU A 154 -14.66 -11.29 -10.76
C LEU A 154 -14.46 -11.23 -12.27
N LEU A 155 -15.44 -11.70 -13.05
CA LEU A 155 -15.38 -11.68 -14.51
C LEU A 155 -15.31 -10.25 -15.05
N VAL A 156 -16.15 -9.34 -14.55
CA VAL A 156 -16.13 -7.93 -14.95
C VAL A 156 -14.81 -7.28 -14.57
N ASN A 157 -14.28 -7.58 -13.37
CA ASN A 157 -13.01 -7.00 -12.94
C ASN A 157 -11.81 -7.57 -13.71
N ALA A 158 -11.90 -8.81 -14.19
CA ALA A 158 -10.90 -9.42 -15.06
C ALA A 158 -10.97 -8.89 -16.50
N LEU A 159 -12.18 -8.71 -17.03
CA LEU A 159 -12.40 -8.26 -18.42
C LEU A 159 -12.12 -6.77 -18.60
N ILE A 160 -12.63 -5.94 -17.68
CA ILE A 160 -12.31 -4.52 -17.64
C ILE A 160 -10.98 -4.40 -16.91
N VAL A 161 -9.89 -4.52 -17.67
CA VAL A 161 -8.53 -4.65 -17.14
C VAL A 161 -8.25 -3.67 -16.00
N PRO A 162 -7.85 -4.13 -14.80
CA PRO A 162 -7.45 -3.26 -13.72
C PRO A 162 -6.30 -2.35 -14.15
N PRO A 163 -6.32 -1.05 -13.83
CA PRO A 163 -5.13 -0.23 -13.98
C PRO A 163 -4.02 -0.84 -13.13
N VAL A 164 -2.84 -1.01 -13.73
CA VAL A 164 -1.66 -1.49 -13.02
C VAL A 164 -1.24 -0.38 -12.06
N LEU A 165 -1.33 -0.64 -10.75
CA LEU A 165 -1.16 0.38 -9.70
C LEU A 165 0.32 0.67 -9.39
N LEU A 166 1.17 0.72 -10.42
CA LEU A 166 2.59 1.02 -10.26
C LEU A 166 2.86 2.53 -10.19
N GLY A 167 2.03 3.36 -10.80
CA GLY A 167 2.20 4.83 -10.79
C GLY A 167 2.30 5.43 -9.38
N PRO A 168 1.39 5.10 -8.44
CA PRO A 168 1.50 5.58 -7.05
C PRO A 168 2.77 5.11 -6.34
N ALA A 169 3.22 3.87 -6.58
CA ALA A 169 4.45 3.32 -6.01
C ALA A 169 5.68 4.11 -6.52
N HIS A 170 5.74 4.34 -7.82
CA HIS A 170 6.80 5.08 -8.48
C HIS A 170 6.90 6.53 -7.96
N LEU A 171 5.77 7.23 -7.88
CA LEU A 171 5.72 8.60 -7.32
C LEU A 171 6.14 8.65 -5.84
N ALA A 172 5.81 7.61 -5.06
CA ALA A 172 6.22 7.53 -3.66
C ALA A 172 7.74 7.29 -3.52
N LEU A 173 8.31 6.40 -4.35
CA LEU A 173 9.75 6.16 -4.41
C LEU A 173 10.52 7.40 -4.86
N GLY A 174 10.04 8.09 -5.91
CA GLY A 174 10.67 9.32 -6.39
C GLY A 174 10.62 10.47 -5.38
N ARG A 175 9.58 10.55 -4.54
CA ARG A 175 9.55 11.48 -3.40
C ARG A 175 10.55 11.09 -2.32
N LEU A 176 10.62 9.80 -1.96
CA LEU A 176 11.56 9.31 -0.96
C LEU A 176 13.01 9.58 -1.36
N ALA A 177 13.38 9.30 -2.61
CA ALA A 177 14.73 9.54 -3.12
C ALA A 177 15.10 11.02 -3.13
N ARG A 178 14.18 11.91 -3.58
CA ARG A 178 14.43 13.35 -3.58
C ARG A 178 14.66 13.90 -2.17
N ASP A 179 13.83 13.50 -1.21
CA ASP A 179 13.95 13.98 0.18
C ASP A 179 15.16 13.36 0.88
N LEU A 180 15.52 12.12 0.54
CA LEU A 180 16.77 11.49 0.99
C LEU A 180 18.01 12.23 0.46
N GLY A 181 18.04 12.56 -0.84
CA GLY A 181 19.11 13.37 -1.43
C GLY A 181 19.21 14.76 -0.80
N ALA A 182 18.07 15.40 -0.51
CA ALA A 182 18.06 16.68 0.20
C ALA A 182 18.58 16.56 1.65
N ALA A 183 18.36 15.43 2.32
CA ALA A 183 18.92 15.17 3.65
C ALA A 183 20.43 14.94 3.61
N LEU A 184 20.94 14.25 2.58
CA LEU A 184 22.39 14.10 2.34
C LEU A 184 23.06 15.46 2.07
N ASP A 185 22.47 16.31 1.22
CA ASP A 185 22.98 17.68 0.98
C ASP A 185 22.97 18.53 2.26
N SER A 186 21.92 18.38 3.09
CA SER A 186 21.84 19.08 4.38
C SER A 186 22.93 18.62 5.36
N LEU A 187 23.39 17.38 5.28
CA LEU A 187 24.53 16.90 6.06
C LEU A 187 25.84 17.49 5.53
N ALA A 188 26.05 17.46 4.21
CA ALA A 188 27.23 18.05 3.58
C ALA A 188 27.37 19.53 3.94
N SER A 189 26.28 20.30 3.83
CA SER A 189 26.28 21.73 4.20
C SER A 189 26.58 21.97 5.68
N ALA A 190 26.14 21.07 6.57
CA ALA A 190 26.42 21.19 8.00
C ALA A 190 27.87 20.86 8.38
N LEU A 191 28.59 20.14 7.50
CA LEU A 191 30.01 19.84 7.63
C LEU A 191 30.91 20.93 7.03
N GLU A 192 30.41 21.72 6.07
CA GLU A 192 31.18 22.78 5.40
C GLU A 192 30.97 24.17 6.03
N THR A 193 29.84 24.37 6.73
CA THR A 193 29.49 25.68 7.30
C THR A 193 29.09 25.56 8.76
N PRO A 194 29.58 26.46 9.65
CA PRO A 194 29.18 26.48 11.04
C PRO A 194 27.65 26.55 11.17
N THR A 195 27.06 25.54 11.79
CA THR A 195 25.62 25.30 11.81
C THR A 195 25.10 25.40 13.23
N SER A 196 23.98 26.11 13.40
CA SER A 196 23.39 26.27 14.72
C SER A 196 22.76 24.96 15.23
N ARG A 197 22.67 24.81 16.56
CA ARG A 197 22.00 23.65 17.17
C ARG A 197 20.53 23.51 16.74
N ILE A 198 19.85 24.64 16.50
CA ILE A 198 18.46 24.67 16.03
C ILE A 198 18.36 24.06 14.62
N ASP A 199 19.31 24.38 13.75
CA ASP A 199 19.35 23.86 12.38
C ASP A 199 19.68 22.36 12.36
N LEU A 200 20.57 21.90 13.24
CA LEU A 200 20.87 20.46 13.43
C LEU A 200 19.65 19.68 13.96
N ASP A 201 18.92 20.25 14.92
CA ASP A 201 17.64 19.69 15.41
C ASP A 201 16.60 19.59 14.29
N ALA A 202 16.51 20.63 13.45
CA ALA A 202 15.63 20.66 12.29
C ALA A 202 16.06 19.63 11.22
N ALA A 203 17.36 19.48 10.97
CA ALA A 203 17.91 18.46 10.06
C ALA A 203 17.57 17.05 10.54
N LEU A 204 17.76 16.75 11.83
CA LEU A 204 17.41 15.45 12.41
C LEU A 204 15.90 15.18 12.35
N THR A 205 15.07 16.21 12.55
CA THR A 205 13.61 16.10 12.43
C THR A 205 13.22 15.75 10.98
N ARG A 206 13.80 16.43 9.99
CA ARG A 206 13.60 16.13 8.56
C ARG A 206 14.08 14.72 8.20
N ALA A 207 15.26 14.31 8.66
CA ALA A 207 15.79 12.97 8.41
C ALA A 207 14.87 11.88 9.00
N ARG A 208 14.33 12.08 10.21
CA ARG A 208 13.37 11.13 10.81
C ARG A 208 12.06 11.01 10.02
N ALA A 209 11.60 12.10 9.41
CA ALA A 209 10.40 12.11 8.57
C ALA A 209 10.55 11.25 7.29
N LEU A 210 11.77 10.91 6.87
CA LEU A 210 12.01 9.98 5.76
C LEU A 210 11.42 8.59 6.02
N ARG A 211 11.29 8.18 7.30
CA ARG A 211 10.68 6.89 7.67
C ARG A 211 9.19 6.80 7.28
N ASP A 212 8.47 7.92 7.35
CA ASP A 212 7.07 7.97 6.93
C ASP A 212 6.95 7.86 5.40
N LEU A 213 7.88 8.48 4.67
CA LEU A 213 7.96 8.35 3.21
C LEU A 213 8.33 6.92 2.80
N GLN A 214 9.27 6.31 3.51
CA GLN A 214 9.65 4.90 3.33
C GLN A 214 8.45 3.97 3.54
N ALA A 215 7.68 4.15 4.62
CA ALA A 215 6.48 3.36 4.88
C ALA A 215 5.41 3.53 3.77
N ARG A 216 5.23 4.74 3.26
CA ARG A 216 4.32 5.02 2.13
C ARG A 216 4.80 4.37 0.83
N ALA A 217 6.09 4.44 0.53
CA ALA A 217 6.67 3.78 -0.63
C ALA A 217 6.53 2.26 -0.56
N ALA A 218 6.80 1.66 0.62
CA ALA A 218 6.60 0.24 0.87
C ALA A 218 5.14 -0.19 0.67
N ALA A 219 4.18 0.56 1.25
CA ALA A 219 2.76 0.29 1.04
C ALA A 219 2.35 0.40 -0.45
N GLY A 220 2.95 1.34 -1.18
CA GLY A 220 2.77 1.51 -2.63
C GLY A 220 3.24 0.28 -3.41
N VAL A 221 4.46 -0.20 -3.15
CA VAL A 221 5.03 -1.40 -3.79
C VAL A 221 4.17 -2.64 -3.49
N THR A 222 3.76 -2.85 -2.23
CA THR A 222 2.86 -3.95 -1.85
C THR A 222 1.52 -3.86 -2.59
N THR A 223 0.94 -2.67 -2.68
CA THR A 223 -0.30 -2.45 -3.46
C THR A 223 -0.10 -2.77 -4.94
N GLY A 224 1.06 -2.42 -5.49
CA GLY A 224 1.50 -2.81 -6.84
C GLY A 224 1.53 -4.33 -7.02
N GLU A 225 2.15 -5.06 -6.08
CA GLU A 225 2.23 -6.54 -6.07
C GLU A 225 0.85 -7.19 -6.04
N GLU A 226 -0.02 -6.71 -5.16
CA GLU A 226 -1.41 -7.18 -5.09
C GLU A 226 -2.17 -6.92 -6.39
N SER A 227 -1.92 -5.79 -7.06
CA SER A 227 -2.58 -5.43 -8.32
C SER A 227 -2.16 -6.29 -9.51
N LEU A 228 -0.95 -6.88 -9.45
CA LEU A 228 -0.44 -7.81 -10.46
C LEU A 228 -0.85 -9.26 -10.18
N THR A 229 -1.25 -9.58 -8.95
CA THR A 229 -1.74 -10.91 -8.58
C THR A 229 -3.06 -11.19 -9.32
N LEU A 230 -3.10 -12.28 -10.09
CA LEU A 230 -4.21 -12.67 -10.97
C LEU A 230 -4.52 -11.69 -12.12
N ASN A 231 -3.66 -10.70 -12.40
CA ASN A 231 -3.86 -9.76 -13.50
C ASN A 231 -3.35 -10.33 -14.84
N PRO A 232 -4.18 -10.38 -15.90
CA PRO A 232 -3.74 -10.90 -17.20
C PRO A 232 -2.57 -10.12 -17.82
N ARG A 233 -2.39 -8.84 -17.47
CA ARG A 233 -1.27 -8.00 -17.94
C ARG A 233 -0.01 -8.08 -17.06
N ALA A 234 0.01 -8.94 -16.04
CA ALA A 234 1.10 -8.99 -15.06
C ALA A 234 2.48 -9.29 -15.67
N LYS A 235 2.56 -10.13 -16.69
CA LYS A 235 3.84 -10.62 -17.22
C LYS A 235 4.81 -9.51 -17.66
N ARG A 236 4.30 -8.46 -18.31
CA ARG A 236 5.13 -7.31 -18.74
C ARG A 236 5.51 -6.39 -17.58
N GLN A 237 4.62 -6.25 -16.61
CA GLN A 237 4.72 -5.27 -15.53
C GLN A 237 5.49 -5.77 -14.30
N ARG A 238 5.66 -7.10 -14.16
CA ARG A 238 6.46 -7.71 -13.09
C ARG A 238 7.90 -7.21 -13.05
N ARG A 239 8.55 -7.02 -14.20
CA ARG A 239 9.92 -6.50 -14.26
C ARG A 239 10.04 -5.08 -13.69
N ILE A 240 9.06 -4.23 -13.96
CA ILE A 240 9.03 -2.85 -13.43
C ILE A 240 8.87 -2.90 -11.91
N LEU A 241 7.97 -3.73 -11.41
CA LEU A 241 7.75 -3.90 -9.98
C LEU A 241 8.94 -4.52 -9.24
N GLU A 242 9.62 -5.49 -9.84
CA GLU A 242 10.88 -6.05 -9.31
C GLU A 242 11.94 -4.96 -9.18
N ALA A 243 12.03 -4.06 -10.18
CA ALA A 243 12.94 -2.93 -10.14
C ALA A 243 12.57 -1.89 -9.07
N ASP A 244 11.28 -1.60 -8.87
CA ASP A 244 10.77 -0.73 -7.81
C ASP A 244 11.03 -1.34 -6.41
N ARG A 245 10.87 -2.66 -6.26
CA ARG A 245 11.16 -3.38 -5.02
C ARG A 245 12.64 -3.36 -4.69
N ALA A 246 13.51 -3.54 -5.68
CA ALA A 246 14.95 -3.41 -5.51
C ALA A 246 15.33 -1.98 -5.08
N LEU A 247 14.78 -0.96 -5.76
CA LEU A 247 14.99 0.45 -5.40
C LEU A 247 14.52 0.76 -3.97
N LEU A 248 13.35 0.27 -3.57
CA LEU A 248 12.85 0.41 -2.20
C LEU A 248 13.83 -0.16 -1.18
N GLY A 249 14.45 -1.31 -1.48
CA GLY A 249 15.48 -1.92 -0.64
C GLY A 249 16.69 -1.01 -0.46
N THR A 250 17.26 -0.53 -1.56
CA THR A 250 18.39 0.43 -1.58
C THR A 250 18.06 1.68 -0.78
N LEU A 251 16.94 2.35 -1.10
CA LEU A 251 16.51 3.58 -0.40
C LEU A 251 16.24 3.34 1.08
N SER A 252 15.67 2.20 1.46
CA SER A 252 15.42 1.85 2.87
C SER A 252 16.72 1.74 3.66
N ASN A 253 17.75 1.13 3.09
CA ASN A 253 19.05 1.03 3.73
C ASN A 253 19.69 2.42 3.89
N LEU A 254 19.63 3.25 2.85
CA LEU A 254 20.14 4.63 2.89
C LEU A 254 19.40 5.51 3.91
N VAL A 255 18.08 5.39 4.05
CA VAL A 255 17.31 6.12 5.07
C VAL A 255 17.81 5.82 6.48
N HIS A 256 18.09 4.55 6.80
CA HIS A 256 18.64 4.19 8.11
C HIS A 256 20.01 4.84 8.35
N ARG A 257 20.88 4.84 7.33
CA ARG A 257 22.22 5.45 7.39
C ARG A 257 22.14 6.96 7.58
N VAL A 258 21.38 7.65 6.74
CA VAL A 258 21.23 9.12 6.83
C VAL A 258 20.68 9.53 8.19
N VAL A 259 19.67 8.84 8.72
CA VAL A 259 19.14 9.14 10.06
C VAL A 259 20.19 8.91 11.15
N ALA A 260 21.04 7.88 11.02
CA ALA A 260 22.13 7.62 11.95
C ALA A 260 23.22 8.70 11.87
N MET A 261 23.68 9.04 10.66
CA MET A 261 24.65 10.10 10.40
C MET A 261 24.16 11.45 10.92
N THR A 262 22.90 11.83 10.64
CA THR A 262 22.34 13.09 11.14
C THR A 262 22.26 13.13 12.67
N ARG A 263 21.97 11.99 13.32
CA ARG A 263 22.00 11.90 14.77
C ARG A 263 23.44 12.03 15.30
N SER A 264 24.39 11.29 14.71
CA SER A 264 25.80 11.32 15.11
C SER A 264 26.39 12.72 15.00
N LEU A 265 26.15 13.38 13.87
CA LEU A 265 26.57 14.76 13.64
C LEU A 265 25.96 15.71 14.65
N ARG A 266 24.64 15.66 14.89
CA ARG A 266 23.98 16.52 15.87
C ARG A 266 24.51 16.31 17.29
N ASP A 267 24.67 15.06 17.70
CA ASP A 267 25.00 14.73 19.09
C ASP A 267 26.47 15.00 19.42
N ASN A 268 27.36 15.01 18.41
CA ASN A 268 28.80 15.26 18.55
C ASN A 268 29.27 16.50 17.74
N TYR A 269 28.37 17.44 17.46
CA TYR A 269 28.71 18.61 16.64
C TYR A 269 29.69 19.54 17.36
N ASP A 270 30.72 19.97 16.63
CA ASP A 270 31.67 20.98 17.04
C ASP A 270 31.84 21.97 15.87
N PRO A 271 31.72 23.29 16.07
CA PRO A 271 31.96 24.28 15.01
C PRO A 271 33.32 24.16 14.34
N ASP A 272 34.34 23.67 15.03
CA ASP A 272 35.71 23.56 14.52
C ASP A 272 35.86 22.42 13.49
N LEU A 273 34.85 21.54 13.34
CA LEU A 273 34.82 20.48 12.32
C LEU A 273 34.97 21.00 10.88
N VAL A 274 34.55 22.24 10.62
CA VAL A 274 34.56 22.81 9.27
C VAL A 274 35.97 23.07 8.73
N ASP A 275 36.97 23.12 9.62
CA ASP A 275 38.36 23.39 9.28
C ASP A 275 39.14 22.09 8.96
N ASP A 276 38.53 20.91 9.12
CA ASP A 276 39.15 19.60 8.87
C ASP A 276 39.02 19.16 7.40
N ASP A 277 40.16 18.91 6.73
CA ASP A 277 40.24 18.45 5.34
C ASP A 277 39.51 17.11 5.08
N VAL A 278 39.51 16.20 6.06
CA VAL A 278 38.78 14.92 5.99
C VAL A 278 37.27 15.18 6.06
N VAL A 279 36.84 16.12 6.88
CA VAL A 279 35.42 16.53 6.97
C VAL A 279 34.94 17.15 5.66
N ALA A 280 35.76 18.00 5.03
CA ALA A 280 35.48 18.54 3.70
C ALA A 280 35.34 17.40 2.65
N GLY A 281 36.24 16.40 2.68
CA GLY A 281 36.13 15.21 1.84
C GLY A 281 34.86 14.40 2.07
N ILE A 282 34.40 14.26 3.32
CA ILE A 282 33.14 13.59 3.64
C ILE A 282 31.95 14.38 3.06
N ALA A 283 31.98 15.71 3.14
CA ALA A 283 30.92 16.56 2.60
C ALA A 283 30.80 16.41 1.07
N ASP A 284 31.92 16.40 0.36
CA ASP A 284 31.95 16.15 -1.08
C ASP A 284 31.34 14.79 -1.45
N GLU A 285 31.71 13.74 -0.72
CA GLU A 285 31.19 12.39 -0.97
C GLU A 285 29.69 12.28 -0.62
N LEU A 286 29.20 13.02 0.38
CA LEU A 286 27.77 13.14 0.67
C LEU A 286 27.00 13.82 -0.46
N ARG A 287 27.56 14.86 -1.09
CA ARG A 287 26.97 15.51 -2.28
C ARG A 287 26.94 14.56 -3.47
N ARG A 288 28.00 13.78 -3.69
CA ARG A 288 28.04 12.72 -4.72
C ARG A 288 26.97 11.66 -4.48
N ALA A 289 26.84 11.19 -3.23
CA ALA A 289 25.77 10.26 -2.86
C ALA A 289 24.37 10.86 -3.08
N ALA A 290 24.17 12.15 -2.78
CA ALA A 290 22.90 12.85 -3.02
C ALA A 290 22.57 12.93 -4.52
N HIS A 291 23.58 13.17 -5.36
CA HIS A 291 23.46 13.13 -6.82
C HIS A 291 23.09 11.72 -7.31
N ASP A 292 23.82 10.69 -6.88
CA ASP A 292 23.60 9.30 -7.30
C ASP A 292 22.20 8.79 -6.89
N VAL A 293 21.70 9.18 -5.72
CA VAL A 293 20.32 8.86 -5.29
C VAL A 293 19.27 9.48 -6.23
N ARG A 294 19.52 10.70 -6.74
CA ARG A 294 18.61 11.36 -7.69
C ARG A 294 18.68 10.71 -9.07
N LEU A 295 19.88 10.35 -9.51
CA LEU A 295 20.13 9.66 -10.77
C LEU A 295 19.40 8.30 -10.83
N LEU A 296 19.42 7.52 -9.74
CA LEU A 296 18.72 6.23 -9.64
C LEU A 296 17.21 6.29 -9.92
N VAL A 297 16.59 7.44 -9.67
CA VAL A 297 15.17 7.68 -9.95
C VAL A 297 14.98 8.26 -11.34
N HIS A 298 15.84 9.21 -11.76
CA HIS A 298 15.76 9.83 -13.07
C HIS A 298 15.92 8.80 -14.20
N ASP A 299 16.95 7.96 -14.14
CA ASP A 299 17.16 6.87 -15.11
C ASP A 299 15.95 5.95 -15.18
N ARG A 300 15.26 5.73 -14.06
CA ARG A 300 14.06 4.89 -14.02
C ARG A 300 12.83 5.58 -14.60
N GLU A 301 12.62 6.86 -14.30
CA GLU A 301 11.55 7.67 -14.88
C GLU A 301 11.70 7.72 -16.41
N GLU A 302 12.91 7.91 -16.91
CA GLU A 302 13.22 7.93 -18.35
C GLU A 302 13.08 6.55 -19.01
N ASN A 303 13.59 5.49 -18.36
CA ASN A 303 13.44 4.11 -18.84
C ASN A 303 11.96 3.68 -18.86
N ALA A 304 11.15 4.16 -17.91
CA ALA A 304 9.71 3.92 -17.88
C ALA A 304 8.97 4.69 -18.99
N ALA A 305 9.39 5.92 -19.29
CA ALA A 305 8.81 6.77 -20.34
C ALA A 305 9.17 6.29 -21.76
N SER A 306 10.39 5.78 -21.96
CA SER A 306 10.95 5.49 -23.30
C SER A 306 10.59 4.11 -23.87
N GLY A 307 9.86 3.28 -23.12
CA GLY A 307 9.22 2.05 -23.62
C GLY A 307 10.08 1.16 -24.54
N SER A 308 11.05 0.42 -23.99
CA SER A 308 11.81 -0.65 -24.67
C SER A 308 12.13 -0.37 -26.16
N GLY A 309 12.98 0.62 -26.43
CA GLY A 309 13.42 0.87 -27.81
C GLY A 309 14.17 2.18 -28.08
N GLY A 310 14.19 3.13 -27.13
CA GLY A 310 15.02 4.33 -27.26
C GLY A 310 16.51 4.01 -27.03
N THR A 311 17.38 4.52 -27.90
CA THR A 311 18.82 4.62 -27.66
C THR A 311 19.03 5.16 -26.24
N ALA A 312 19.74 4.41 -25.39
CA ALA A 312 20.08 4.86 -24.05
C ALA A 312 20.73 6.25 -24.19
N PRO A 313 20.22 7.31 -23.53
CA PRO A 313 20.96 8.56 -23.43
C PRO A 313 22.34 8.25 -22.82
N GLU A 314 23.33 9.12 -23.06
CA GLU A 314 24.62 9.05 -22.35
C GLU A 314 24.32 8.98 -20.85
N SER A 315 24.42 7.77 -20.29
CA SER A 315 24.14 7.52 -18.88
C SER A 315 25.16 8.31 -18.09
N GLU A 316 24.70 9.37 -17.42
CA GLU A 316 25.52 10.15 -16.51
C GLU A 316 26.10 9.16 -15.49
N LEU A 317 27.42 9.16 -15.34
CA LEU A 317 28.10 8.15 -14.52
C LEU A 317 27.88 8.45 -13.03
N PRO A 318 27.71 7.44 -12.16
CA PRO A 318 27.72 7.65 -10.72
C PRO A 318 28.95 8.45 -10.29
N ALA A 319 28.77 9.39 -9.37
CA ALA A 319 29.83 10.28 -8.91
C ALA A 319 30.66 9.66 -7.76
N LEU A 320 30.05 8.73 -6.99
CA LEU A 320 30.67 8.07 -5.83
C LEU A 320 31.47 6.82 -6.22
N THR A 321 32.55 7.01 -6.98
CA THR A 321 33.28 5.92 -7.65
C THR A 321 34.51 5.39 -6.91
N ALA A 322 35.02 6.09 -5.91
CA ALA A 322 36.23 5.70 -5.17
C ALA A 322 36.07 5.90 -3.65
N PRO A 323 36.70 5.06 -2.81
CA PRO A 323 36.68 5.26 -1.37
C PRO A 323 37.51 6.48 -0.96
N LEU A 324 36.96 7.30 -0.05
CA LEU A 324 37.73 8.32 0.65
C LEU A 324 38.83 7.66 1.49
N ARG A 325 40.09 8.05 1.26
CA ARG A 325 41.25 7.53 1.98
C ARG A 325 41.73 8.56 2.98
N VAL A 326 41.73 8.19 4.26
CA VAL A 326 42.24 9.04 5.35
C VAL A 326 43.64 8.57 5.73
N LEU A 327 44.62 9.48 5.65
CA LEU A 327 46.02 9.20 5.96
C LEU A 327 46.37 9.46 7.43
N ALA A 328 45.69 10.42 8.08
CA ALA A 328 45.81 10.70 9.50
C ALA A 328 44.44 11.16 10.04
N PRO A 329 43.89 10.51 11.09
CA PRO A 329 42.63 10.94 11.70
C PRO A 329 42.86 12.13 12.64
N ASP A 330 41.90 13.06 12.69
CA ASP A 330 41.90 14.17 13.65
C ASP A 330 41.85 13.65 15.09
N PRO A 331 42.73 14.12 16.00
CA PRO A 331 42.83 13.58 17.36
C PRO A 331 41.64 13.93 18.26
N GLU A 332 40.91 15.01 18.00
CA GLU A 332 39.81 15.50 18.83
C GLU A 332 38.45 14.96 18.34
N HIS A 333 38.22 14.89 17.03
CA HIS A 333 36.93 14.53 16.45
C HIS A 333 36.86 13.11 15.84
N TRP A 334 37.87 12.26 16.09
CA TRP A 334 38.01 10.94 15.44
C TRP A 334 36.78 10.02 15.54
N ILE A 335 36.00 10.09 16.63
CA ILE A 335 34.82 9.23 16.82
C ILE A 335 33.74 9.58 15.80
N LEU A 336 33.45 10.88 15.63
CA LEU A 336 32.45 11.36 14.69
C LEU A 336 32.91 11.08 13.26
N ILE A 337 34.15 11.49 12.92
CA ILE A 337 34.74 11.30 11.59
C ILE A 337 34.76 9.80 11.22
N GLY A 338 35.21 8.94 12.12
CA GLY A 338 35.22 7.49 11.93
C GLY A 338 33.81 6.92 11.70
N SER A 339 32.80 7.40 12.44
CA SER A 339 31.41 6.99 12.24
C SER A 339 30.86 7.39 10.88
N LEU A 340 31.15 8.63 10.44
CA LEU A 340 30.70 9.16 9.16
C LEU A 340 31.38 8.46 7.98
N LEU A 341 32.69 8.16 8.08
CA LEU A 341 33.42 7.39 7.08
C LEU A 341 32.88 5.97 6.90
N GLU A 342 32.56 5.30 8.00
CA GLU A 342 31.98 3.96 7.97
C GLU A 342 30.57 3.99 7.37
N ASP A 343 29.74 4.96 7.75
CA ASP A 343 28.41 5.11 7.15
C ASP A 343 28.50 5.45 5.66
N LEU A 344 29.43 6.31 5.25
CA LEU A 344 29.69 6.68 3.85
C LEU A 344 30.18 5.48 3.03
N ARG A 345 31.11 4.67 3.56
CA ARG A 345 31.55 3.41 2.93
C ARG A 345 30.35 2.52 2.62
N ARG A 346 29.44 2.38 3.59
CA ARG A 346 28.26 1.54 3.43
C ARG A 346 27.17 2.17 2.54
N VAL A 347 27.10 3.51 2.45
CA VAL A 347 26.28 4.21 1.45
C VAL A 347 26.81 3.88 0.04
N ARG A 348 28.12 3.93 -0.16
CA ARG A 348 28.75 3.57 -1.44
C ARG A 348 28.49 2.13 -1.84
N GLU A 349 28.69 1.17 -0.93
CA GLU A 349 28.42 -0.25 -1.18
C GLU A 349 26.96 -0.49 -1.61
N GLU A 350 26.02 0.23 -0.97
CA GLU A 350 24.60 0.13 -1.31
C GLU A 350 24.27 0.73 -2.69
N LEU A 351 24.95 1.81 -3.09
CA LEU A 351 24.73 2.48 -4.38
C LEU A 351 25.44 1.77 -5.55
N VAL A 352 26.65 1.25 -5.34
CA VAL A 352 27.47 0.58 -6.37
C VAL A 352 27.09 -0.91 -6.50
N GLY A 353 26.50 -1.52 -5.47
CA GLY A 353 26.06 -2.92 -5.48
C GLY A 353 27.17 -3.93 -5.17
N GLU A 354 28.31 -3.48 -4.65
CA GLU A 354 29.37 -4.35 -4.12
C GLU A 354 28.97 -4.80 -2.70
N LYS A 355 28.71 -6.10 -2.52
CA LYS A 355 28.44 -6.74 -1.22
C LYS A 355 29.54 -7.71 -0.83
#